data_AF-A0A534US65-F1
#
_entry.id   AF-A0A534US65-F1
#
_cell.length_a   1.000
_cell.length_b   1.000
_cell.length_c   1.000
_cell.angle_alpha   90.00
_cell.angle_beta   90.00
_cell.angle_gamma   90.00
#
_symmetry.space_group_name_H-M   'P 1'
#
loop_
_entity.id
_entity.type
_entity.pdbx_description
1 polymer ?
#
loop_
_entity_poly.entity_id
_entity_poly.type
_entity_poly.pdbx_seq_one_letter_code
_entity_poly.pdbx_strand_id
1 'polypeptide(L)'
;MQHGPRRGRSQALPLQRPLAHLHRPGPHRRSGQVRLRERGGEARGPRHRLAGVGGLHHLRRPRRSLGALSERARELLRRRRGEHPLRARAGRPARPHPPRDHRQERGHPRRTAHRVRSRRGQAPLLRQPEGDRDRSQRDAAFGLNEASLARVVLLWHLHQPEYRDPVSGQPILPWVRLHATRAYNDMAAALERKERARAVANWAPSLLLQLEAYASGSAVDRDEEIARKPVDSLTAAERAHLLRQDFSVDWEVWVKPVPRYRELLAKRGAEVARVDLLRAQEGFSTHELIDLQVHFMLAWMGFAARREHRLVAELVRKERGFTEAEKTQLLDVSRKIAAGVVPRWRALAARGSVEISCSPMFHPILPLLVDSDSARRAMPDAALPPRFHFPQDAREQIRRGLSRTERDFGVRPAGMWPSEGAVSPEVLQILGSEGVRWCAT
;
A
#
# COMPACT_ATOMS: atom_id res chain seq x y z
N MET A 1 -1.05 -16.78 -12.52
CA MET A 1 0.28 -17.09 -11.93
C MET A 1 0.25 -16.64 -10.48
N GLN A 2 0.19 -17.59 -9.56
CA GLN A 2 0.17 -17.37 -8.11
C GLN A 2 1.61 -17.42 -7.60
N HIS A 3 2.13 -16.30 -7.08
CA HIS A 3 3.25 -16.30 -6.14
C HIS A 3 3.02 -15.21 -5.10
N GLY A 4 2.24 -15.55 -4.07
CA GLY A 4 2.29 -14.91 -2.76
C GLY A 4 2.91 -15.90 -1.77
N PRO A 5 3.73 -15.46 -0.80
CA PRO A 5 4.35 -16.37 0.16
C PRO A 5 3.28 -16.96 1.08
N ARG A 6 3.22 -18.29 1.15
CA ARG A 6 2.50 -19.02 2.19
C ARG A 6 3.07 -18.63 3.56
N ARG A 7 2.33 -17.87 4.36
CA ARG A 7 2.58 -17.73 5.80
C ARG A 7 1.61 -18.59 6.57
N GLY A 8 2.17 -19.38 7.49
CA GLY A 8 1.42 -20.06 8.54
C GLY A 8 0.68 -19.05 9.42
N ARG A 9 -0.47 -19.52 9.94
CA ARG A 9 -1.25 -19.01 11.08
C ARG A 9 -1.18 -17.49 11.30
N SER A 10 -2.09 -16.79 10.64
CA SER A 10 -2.51 -15.44 11.02
C SER A 10 -3.10 -15.49 12.43
N GLN A 11 -2.40 -14.92 13.41
CA GLN A 11 -3.02 -14.38 14.62
C GLN A 11 -3.47 -12.96 14.27
N ALA A 12 -4.78 -12.72 14.31
CA ALA A 12 -5.35 -11.40 14.20
C ALA A 12 -4.78 -10.50 15.29
N LEU A 13 -4.01 -9.48 14.89
CA LEU A 13 -3.71 -8.36 15.77
C LEU A 13 -5.01 -7.56 15.97
N PRO A 14 -5.41 -7.27 17.22
CA PRO A 14 -6.61 -6.51 17.47
C PRO A 14 -6.43 -5.07 16.99
N LEU A 15 -7.27 -4.68 16.04
CA LEU A 15 -7.57 -3.29 15.69
C LEU A 15 -7.99 -2.56 16.97
N GLN A 16 -7.15 -1.64 17.44
CA GLN A 16 -7.54 -0.68 18.47
C GLN A 16 -8.63 0.24 17.89
N ARG A 17 -9.81 0.18 18.50
CA ARG A 17 -10.93 1.12 18.31
C ARG A 17 -10.88 2.21 19.40
N PRO A 18 -11.58 3.34 19.22
CA PRO A 18 -10.98 4.68 19.25
C PRO A 18 -11.31 5.49 20.51
N LEU A 19 -10.52 6.54 20.74
CA LEU A 19 -10.88 7.63 21.64
C LEU A 19 -11.96 8.50 20.98
N ALA A 20 -13.21 8.18 21.27
CA ALA A 20 -14.32 9.13 21.29
C ALA A 20 -15.10 8.88 22.58
N HIS A 21 -15.34 9.95 23.34
CA HIS A 21 -16.32 10.16 24.41
C HIS A 21 -15.73 10.92 25.61
N LEU A 22 -15.50 12.22 25.42
CA LEU A 22 -15.77 13.23 26.44
C LEU A 22 -16.68 14.29 25.82
N HIS A 23 -17.98 14.15 26.06
CA HIS A 23 -18.90 15.21 26.51
C HIS A 23 -20.36 14.80 26.26
N ARG A 24 -21.15 14.83 27.34
CA ARG A 24 -22.62 14.86 27.32
C ARG A 24 -23.11 16.30 27.61
N PRO A 25 -24.37 16.63 27.25
CA PRO A 25 -24.81 17.99 26.93
C PRO A 25 -25.37 18.78 28.13
N GLY A 26 -25.40 20.11 27.97
CA GLY A 26 -26.15 21.09 28.76
C GLY A 26 -26.60 22.26 27.85
N PRO A 27 -27.66 23.02 28.21
CA PRO A 27 -28.76 23.30 27.28
C PRO A 27 -28.65 24.57 26.42
N HIS A 28 -29.33 24.50 25.28
CA HIS A 28 -29.92 25.54 24.41
C HIS A 28 -29.49 27.01 24.60
N ARG A 29 -28.86 27.59 23.57
CA ARG A 29 -29.19 28.95 23.08
C ARG A 29 -29.00 29.07 21.55
N ARG A 30 -29.81 29.95 20.97
CA ARG A 30 -30.22 30.06 19.56
C ARG A 30 -29.12 30.52 18.59
N SER A 31 -29.35 30.17 17.33
CA SER A 31 -28.67 30.59 16.10
C SER A 31 -28.57 32.12 15.94
N GLY A 32 -27.37 32.57 15.57
CA GLY A 32 -27.09 33.93 15.10
C GLY A 32 -26.16 33.87 13.89
N GLN A 33 -26.61 34.45 12.78
CA GLN A 33 -25.87 34.62 11.53
C GLN A 33 -24.56 35.39 11.76
N VAL A 34 -23.46 34.94 11.15
CA VAL A 34 -22.21 35.71 11.09
C VAL A 34 -22.02 36.20 9.66
N ARG A 35 -22.14 37.53 9.48
CA ARG A 35 -21.71 38.24 8.27
C ARG A 35 -20.21 38.47 8.33
N LEU A 36 -19.49 38.12 7.27
CA LEU A 36 -18.11 38.52 7.03
C LEU A 36 -18.05 39.99 6.62
N ARG A 37 -17.13 40.75 7.24
CA ARG A 37 -16.71 42.08 6.79
C ARG A 37 -15.19 42.11 6.75
N GLU A 38 -14.64 42.46 5.59
CA GLU A 38 -13.23 42.78 5.37
C GLU A 38 -12.89 44.22 5.78
N ARG A 39 -11.63 44.41 6.17
CA ARG A 39 -10.70 45.58 6.05
C ARG A 39 -9.57 45.31 7.08
N GLY A 40 -8.28 45.36 6.79
CA GLY A 40 -7.48 46.26 5.94
C GLY A 40 -6.71 47.23 6.85
N GLY A 41 -5.37 47.21 6.85
CA GLY A 41 -4.53 48.29 7.40
C GLY A 41 -3.39 47.90 8.35
N GLU A 42 -2.22 48.52 8.12
CA GLU A 42 -0.85 48.19 8.55
C GLU A 42 -0.38 48.66 9.97
N ALA A 43 0.66 47.95 10.44
CA ALA A 43 1.94 48.35 11.08
C ALA A 43 2.08 49.20 12.38
N ARG A 44 2.90 48.63 13.31
CA ARG A 44 4.08 49.19 14.05
C ARG A 44 4.11 48.79 15.56
N GLY A 45 5.26 48.31 16.05
CA GLY A 45 5.57 47.99 17.46
C GLY A 45 5.95 49.24 18.30
N PRO A 46 6.69 49.16 19.46
CA PRO A 46 7.46 48.03 20.01
C PRO A 46 7.37 47.77 21.56
N ARG A 47 7.92 46.61 21.98
CA ARG A 47 8.65 46.23 23.23
C ARG A 47 8.16 46.70 24.62
N HIS A 48 7.97 45.72 25.54
CA HIS A 48 8.52 45.75 26.91
C HIS A 48 8.76 44.33 27.46
N ARG A 49 9.96 44.09 27.99
CA ARG A 49 10.36 42.96 28.85
C ARG A 49 10.07 43.32 30.30
N LEU A 50 9.67 42.35 31.13
CA LEU A 50 9.95 42.35 32.57
C LEU A 50 10.22 40.92 33.05
N ALA A 51 11.13 40.84 34.01
CA ALA A 51 11.79 39.64 34.51
C ALA A 51 11.25 39.20 35.89
N GLY A 52 11.36 37.90 36.16
CA GLY A 52 11.72 37.31 37.46
C GLY A 52 10.73 37.38 38.62
N VAL A 53 10.20 36.23 39.04
CA VAL A 53 10.09 35.85 40.47
C VAL A 53 10.28 34.33 40.59
N GLY A 54 11.17 33.94 41.49
CA GLY A 54 11.54 32.56 41.83
C GLY A 54 10.49 31.79 42.64
N GLY A 55 10.73 30.48 42.77
CA GLY A 55 9.77 29.52 43.30
C GLY A 55 9.65 29.45 44.82
N LEU A 56 8.79 28.55 45.29
CA LEU A 56 8.81 27.95 46.62
C LEU A 56 8.02 26.63 46.64
N HIS A 57 8.45 25.78 47.56
CA HIS A 57 8.16 24.36 47.75
C HIS A 57 6.84 24.05 48.50
N HIS A 58 6.36 22.81 48.29
CA HIS A 58 5.56 21.93 49.17
C HIS A 58 4.29 22.45 49.87
N LEU A 59 3.12 21.93 49.45
CA LEU A 59 2.03 21.59 50.37
C LEU A 59 1.32 20.28 49.93
N ARG A 60 1.49 19.24 50.75
CA ARG A 60 0.70 18.00 50.77
C ARG A 60 -0.76 18.30 51.09
N ARG A 61 -1.70 17.68 50.36
CA ARG A 61 -3.09 17.49 50.80
C ARG A 61 -3.56 16.03 50.54
N PRO A 62 -4.51 15.52 51.34
CA PRO A 62 -4.59 14.11 51.72
C PRO A 62 -5.35 13.23 50.74
N ARG A 63 -4.99 11.94 50.70
CA ARG A 63 -5.70 10.87 49.98
C ARG A 63 -7.09 10.65 50.61
N ARG A 64 -8.15 10.85 49.83
CA ARG A 64 -9.49 10.32 50.16
C ARG A 64 -9.56 8.82 49.86
N SER A 65 -10.17 8.07 50.76
CA SER A 65 -10.42 6.63 50.66
C SER A 65 -11.35 6.32 49.48
N LEU A 66 -11.01 5.29 48.70
CA LEU A 66 -11.87 4.73 47.68
C LEU A 66 -12.97 3.91 48.37
N GLY A 67 -14.21 4.40 48.30
CA GLY A 67 -15.39 3.72 48.86
C GLY A 67 -15.74 2.39 48.20
N ALA A 68 -16.75 1.73 48.78
CA ALA A 68 -17.23 0.35 48.60
C ALA A 68 -17.49 -0.15 47.15
N LEU A 69 -17.39 0.71 46.14
CA LEU A 69 -17.43 0.30 44.72
C LEU A 69 -16.12 -0.37 44.26
N SER A 70 -14.99 -0.14 44.94
CA SER A 70 -13.70 -0.75 44.58
C SER A 70 -13.51 -2.18 45.11
N GLU A 71 -14.27 -2.59 46.12
CA GLU A 71 -14.22 -3.96 46.68
C GLU A 71 -15.07 -4.94 45.87
N ARG A 72 -16.26 -4.54 45.40
CA ARG A 72 -17.08 -5.37 44.48
C ARG A 72 -16.39 -5.65 43.14
N ALA A 73 -15.62 -4.69 42.63
CA ALA A 73 -14.82 -4.87 41.42
C ALA A 73 -13.64 -5.86 41.63
N ARG A 74 -13.05 -5.89 42.82
CA ARG A 74 -11.99 -6.85 43.19
C ARG A 74 -12.53 -8.25 43.44
N GLU A 75 -13.75 -8.39 43.94
CA GLU A 75 -14.39 -9.69 44.18
C GLU A 75 -14.83 -10.38 42.86
N LEU A 76 -15.31 -9.61 41.88
CA LEU A 76 -15.60 -10.09 40.52
C LEU A 76 -14.35 -10.53 39.74
N LEU A 77 -13.19 -9.90 40.00
CA LEU A 77 -11.91 -10.27 39.38
C LEU A 77 -11.26 -11.51 40.01
N ARG A 78 -11.58 -11.84 41.28
CA ARG A 78 -11.11 -13.08 41.92
C ARG A 78 -11.93 -14.31 41.51
N ARG A 79 -13.24 -14.16 41.27
CA ARG A 79 -14.11 -15.28 40.80
C ARG A 79 -13.90 -15.70 39.34
N ARG A 80 -13.08 -14.98 38.56
CA ARG A 80 -12.76 -15.32 37.16
C ARG A 80 -11.36 -15.90 36.92
N ARG A 81 -10.56 -16.14 37.98
CA ARG A 81 -9.36 -16.98 37.87
C ARG A 81 -9.74 -18.43 38.20
N GLY A 82 -10.39 -19.09 37.26
CA GLY A 82 -10.80 -20.49 37.46
C GLY A 82 -11.38 -21.22 36.26
N GLU A 83 -11.71 -20.55 35.15
CA GLU A 83 -12.37 -21.24 34.02
C GLU A 83 -11.79 -20.82 32.67
N HIS A 84 -11.07 -21.76 32.06
CA HIS A 84 -10.48 -21.66 30.73
C HIS A 84 -11.43 -22.34 29.73
N PRO A 85 -12.04 -21.64 28.76
CA PRO A 85 -13.05 -22.25 27.88
C PRO A 85 -12.37 -22.95 26.69
N LEU A 86 -11.54 -23.95 26.96
CA LEU A 86 -11.02 -24.90 25.95
C LEU A 86 -10.77 -26.29 26.57
N ARG A 87 -11.75 -26.82 27.32
CA ARG A 87 -11.83 -28.26 27.66
C ARG A 87 -13.28 -28.69 27.82
N ALA A 88 -14.01 -28.79 26.71
CA ALA A 88 -15.25 -29.56 26.64
C ALA A 88 -15.56 -29.88 25.18
N ARG A 89 -14.94 -30.94 24.65
CA ARG A 89 -15.38 -31.71 23.46
C ARG A 89 -14.48 -32.93 23.31
N ALA A 90 -14.62 -33.85 24.27
CA ALA A 90 -14.26 -35.25 24.06
C ALA A 90 -15.58 -36.01 23.87
N GLY A 91 -15.68 -36.81 22.81
CA GLY A 91 -16.78 -37.75 22.58
C GLY A 91 -17.80 -37.36 21.50
N ARG A 92 -17.45 -37.55 20.22
CA ARG A 92 -18.41 -37.92 19.16
C ARG A 92 -17.76 -38.94 18.21
N PRO A 93 -18.43 -40.06 17.87
CA PRO A 93 -17.88 -41.03 16.92
C PRO A 93 -17.88 -40.46 15.49
N ALA A 94 -16.86 -40.86 14.71
CA ALA A 94 -16.69 -40.45 13.33
C ALA A 94 -17.80 -41.04 12.44
N ARG A 95 -18.36 -40.21 11.55
CA ARG A 95 -19.25 -40.67 10.46
C ARG A 95 -18.39 -41.10 9.25
N PRO A 96 -18.76 -42.17 8.52
CA PRO A 96 -17.98 -42.67 7.40
C PRO A 96 -18.05 -41.72 6.19
N HIS A 97 -16.93 -41.62 5.46
CA HIS A 97 -16.83 -40.89 4.19
C HIS A 97 -17.34 -41.76 3.02
N PRO A 98 -17.99 -41.16 1.99
CA PRO A 98 -18.36 -41.87 0.77
C PRO A 98 -17.11 -42.15 -0.10
N PRO A 99 -17.15 -43.22 -0.94
CA PRO A 99 -15.99 -43.68 -1.70
C PRO A 99 -15.56 -42.66 -2.77
N ARG A 100 -14.24 -42.49 -2.92
CA ARG A 100 -13.63 -41.71 -4.00
C ARG A 100 -13.17 -42.66 -5.10
N ASP A 101 -13.65 -42.38 -6.30
CA ASP A 101 -13.24 -43.05 -7.52
C ASP A 101 -11.76 -42.83 -7.86
N HIS A 102 -11.24 -43.86 -8.53
CA HIS A 102 -9.87 -44.18 -8.87
C HIS A 102 -8.99 -43.03 -9.38
N ARG A 103 -7.80 -42.90 -8.78
CA ARG A 103 -6.64 -42.26 -9.40
C ARG A 103 -5.50 -43.28 -9.48
N GLN A 104 -5.16 -43.67 -10.70
CA GLN A 104 -4.09 -44.60 -11.04
C GLN A 104 -2.73 -44.15 -10.48
N GLU A 105 -2.05 -45.09 -9.85
CA GLU A 105 -0.65 -45.01 -9.45
C GLU A 105 0.25 -44.98 -10.70
N ARG A 106 1.25 -44.11 -10.69
CA ARG A 106 2.43 -44.24 -11.56
C ARG A 106 3.68 -44.25 -10.69
N GLY A 107 4.38 -45.37 -10.74
CA GLY A 107 5.58 -45.66 -9.96
C GLY A 107 6.78 -44.80 -10.34
N HIS A 108 7.60 -44.50 -9.33
CA HIS A 108 8.95 -43.95 -9.48
C HIS A 108 9.92 -45.01 -10.00
N PRO A 109 10.78 -44.71 -10.98
CA PRO A 109 12.01 -45.44 -11.17
C PRO A 109 13.19 -44.79 -10.43
N ARG A 110 14.08 -45.68 -10.00
CA ARG A 110 15.22 -45.50 -9.10
C ARG A 110 16.36 -44.69 -9.72
N ARG A 111 17.17 -44.16 -8.81
CA ARG A 111 18.51 -43.59 -9.02
C ARG A 111 19.45 -44.57 -9.73
N THR A 112 20.19 -44.06 -10.72
CA THR A 112 21.52 -44.55 -11.09
C THR A 112 22.47 -43.35 -11.15
N ALA A 113 23.63 -43.52 -10.51
CA ALA A 113 24.73 -42.57 -10.47
C ALA A 113 25.69 -42.88 -11.61
N HIS A 114 26.27 -41.87 -12.28
CA HIS A 114 27.64 -41.96 -12.84
C HIS A 114 28.29 -40.57 -12.99
N ARG A 115 29.61 -40.60 -12.85
CA ARG A 115 30.60 -39.54 -12.66
C ARG A 115 30.98 -38.76 -13.94
N VAL A 116 31.22 -37.47 -13.77
CA VAL A 116 32.42 -36.66 -14.12
C VAL A 116 33.09 -36.86 -15.50
N ARG A 117 33.16 -35.80 -16.33
CA ARG A 117 34.42 -35.08 -16.65
C ARG A 117 34.23 -33.82 -17.49
N SER A 118 35.13 -32.88 -17.21
CA SER A 118 35.35 -31.55 -17.78
C SER A 118 35.86 -31.57 -19.23
N ARG A 119 35.54 -30.52 -20.00
CA ARG A 119 36.53 -29.89 -20.91
C ARG A 119 36.21 -28.42 -21.19
N ARG A 120 37.30 -27.65 -21.26
CA ARG A 120 37.42 -26.20 -21.47
C ARG A 120 37.08 -25.79 -22.92
N GLY A 121 36.62 -24.55 -23.04
CA GLY A 121 37.12 -23.59 -24.04
C GLY A 121 36.42 -23.59 -25.40
N GLN A 122 35.60 -22.55 -25.63
CA GLN A 122 35.66 -21.67 -26.81
C GLN A 122 34.54 -20.61 -26.70
N ALA A 123 34.88 -19.36 -26.98
CA ALA A 123 33.97 -18.26 -27.31
C ALA A 123 34.40 -17.72 -28.69
N PRO A 124 33.63 -16.84 -29.33
CA PRO A 124 32.21 -16.87 -29.66
C PRO A 124 32.02 -16.89 -31.20
N LEU A 125 30.94 -17.47 -31.70
CA LEU A 125 30.56 -17.32 -33.12
C LEU A 125 29.16 -16.71 -33.22
N LEU A 126 29.14 -15.48 -33.74
CA LEU A 126 27.98 -14.76 -34.24
C LEU A 126 27.24 -15.64 -35.26
N ARG A 127 26.04 -16.12 -34.91
CA ARG A 127 25.09 -16.63 -35.90
C ARG A 127 24.15 -15.50 -36.34
N GLN A 128 24.21 -15.21 -37.63
CA GLN A 128 23.20 -14.42 -38.33
C GLN A 128 21.83 -15.12 -38.27
N PRO A 129 20.71 -14.39 -38.36
CA PRO A 129 19.38 -14.99 -38.32
C PRO A 129 19.07 -15.64 -39.68
N GLU A 130 19.10 -16.97 -39.72
CA GLU A 130 18.56 -17.73 -40.83
C GLU A 130 17.03 -17.66 -40.82
N GLY A 131 16.49 -17.07 -41.88
CA GLY A 131 15.45 -17.66 -42.72
C GLY A 131 14.15 -18.12 -42.04
N ASP A 132 13.12 -17.31 -42.22
CA ASP A 132 11.70 -17.52 -41.90
C ASP A 132 11.04 -18.69 -42.68
N ARG A 133 11.54 -19.93 -42.53
CA ARG A 133 11.00 -21.11 -43.24
C ARG A 133 10.58 -22.30 -42.37
N ASP A 134 10.66 -22.21 -41.04
CA ASP A 134 10.32 -23.33 -40.13
C ASP A 134 8.99 -23.16 -39.36
N ARG A 135 8.20 -22.12 -39.66
CA ARG A 135 6.87 -21.94 -39.02
C ARG A 135 5.78 -22.82 -39.64
N SER A 136 5.77 -22.94 -40.96
CA SER A 136 4.70 -23.65 -41.68
C SER A 136 4.67 -25.16 -41.41
N GLN A 137 5.80 -25.77 -41.03
CA GLN A 137 5.86 -27.21 -40.74
C GLN A 137 5.56 -27.56 -39.28
N ARG A 138 5.76 -26.64 -38.33
CA ARG A 138 5.37 -26.85 -36.92
C ARG A 138 3.88 -26.72 -36.71
N ASP A 139 3.24 -25.82 -37.46
CA ASP A 139 1.79 -25.60 -37.39
C ASP A 139 0.98 -26.77 -37.99
N ALA A 140 1.59 -27.59 -38.86
CA ALA A 140 0.95 -28.76 -39.45
C ALA A 140 1.01 -30.03 -38.57
N ALA A 141 1.99 -30.14 -37.66
CA ALA A 141 2.16 -31.31 -36.79
C ALA A 141 1.29 -31.27 -35.53
N PHE A 142 0.79 -30.07 -35.16
CA PHE A 142 -0.24 -29.90 -34.16
C PHE A 142 -1.52 -29.53 -34.89
N GLY A 143 -2.42 -30.50 -35.08
CA GLY A 143 -3.76 -30.27 -35.62
C GLY A 143 -4.57 -29.28 -34.76
N LEU A 144 -4.23 -28.01 -34.87
CA LEU A 144 -4.97 -26.88 -34.33
C LEU A 144 -6.12 -26.64 -35.31
N ASN A 145 -7.14 -27.51 -35.25
CA ASN A 145 -8.52 -27.13 -35.57
C ASN A 145 -8.71 -25.71 -35.03
N GLU A 146 -9.19 -24.76 -35.85
CA GLU A 146 -9.43 -23.35 -35.49
C GLU A 146 -9.73 -23.20 -33.99
N ALA A 147 -8.65 -23.04 -33.22
CA ALA A 147 -8.75 -23.21 -31.79
C ALA A 147 -9.47 -21.97 -31.32
N SER A 148 -10.68 -22.12 -30.77
CA SER A 148 -11.47 -21.00 -30.25
C SER A 148 -10.57 -20.11 -29.40
N LEU A 149 -10.13 -18.98 -29.97
CA LEU A 149 -9.15 -18.14 -29.32
C LEU A 149 -9.80 -17.59 -28.06
N ALA A 150 -9.25 -17.93 -26.90
CA ALA A 150 -9.72 -17.40 -25.63
C ALA A 150 -9.52 -15.87 -25.62
N ARG A 151 -10.60 -15.12 -25.45
CA ARG A 151 -10.52 -13.67 -25.23
C ARG A 151 -10.08 -13.45 -23.77
N VAL A 152 -8.88 -12.89 -23.61
CA VAL A 152 -8.31 -12.60 -22.29
C VAL A 152 -8.33 -11.09 -22.04
N VAL A 153 -8.91 -10.68 -20.92
CA VAL A 153 -8.85 -9.29 -20.44
C VAL A 153 -7.99 -9.27 -19.18
N LEU A 154 -6.93 -8.47 -19.21
CA LEU A 154 -6.15 -8.16 -18.02
C LEU A 154 -6.67 -6.86 -17.43
N LEU A 155 -7.25 -6.92 -16.22
CA LEU A 155 -7.69 -5.74 -15.47
C LEU A 155 -6.74 -5.54 -14.29
N TRP A 156 -6.09 -4.38 -14.24
CA TRP A 156 -5.22 -3.99 -13.14
C TRP A 156 -5.90 -2.95 -12.26
N HIS A 157 -6.18 -3.33 -11.02
CA HIS A 157 -6.73 -2.45 -10.01
C HIS A 157 -5.61 -1.70 -9.28
N LEU A 158 -5.40 -0.44 -9.65
CA LEU A 158 -4.39 0.44 -9.07
C LEU A 158 -5.03 1.28 -7.96
N HIS A 159 -4.74 0.90 -6.72
CA HIS A 159 -5.34 1.52 -5.54
C HIS A 159 -4.32 1.71 -4.42
N GLN A 160 -4.46 2.84 -3.72
CA GLN A 160 -3.90 3.09 -2.41
C GLN A 160 -4.98 3.79 -1.57
N PRO A 161 -5.10 3.46 -0.26
CA PRO A 161 -5.90 4.24 0.67
C PRO A 161 -5.53 5.72 0.67
N GLU A 162 -6.43 6.57 1.16
CA GLU A 162 -6.10 7.95 1.49
C GLU A 162 -5.16 7.97 2.70
N TYR A 163 -3.88 8.26 2.46
CA TYR A 163 -2.87 8.31 3.50
C TYR A 163 -2.71 9.69 4.14
N ARG A 164 -3.37 10.74 3.63
CA ARG A 164 -3.26 12.05 4.27
C ARG A 164 -3.95 12.03 5.62
N ASP A 165 -3.22 12.43 6.65
CA ASP A 165 -3.80 12.71 7.95
C ASP A 165 -4.77 13.90 7.83
N PRO A 166 -6.03 13.77 8.26
CA PRO A 166 -7.03 14.83 8.13
C PRO A 166 -6.67 16.11 8.89
N VAL A 167 -5.75 16.05 9.86
CA VAL A 167 -5.31 17.23 10.63
C VAL A 167 -4.16 17.95 9.92
N SER A 168 -3.05 17.26 9.64
CA SER A 168 -1.86 17.86 9.03
C SER A 168 -1.95 17.99 7.50
N GLY A 169 -2.81 17.22 6.85
CA GLY A 169 -2.90 17.11 5.39
C GLY A 169 -1.74 16.36 4.74
N GLN A 170 -0.76 15.87 5.52
CA GLN A 170 0.42 15.18 5.00
C GLN A 170 0.24 13.67 4.99
N PRO A 171 0.85 12.94 4.02
CA PRO A 171 0.79 11.49 3.99
C PRO A 171 1.50 10.88 5.19
N ILE A 172 0.82 9.99 5.92
CA ILE A 172 1.40 9.26 7.05
C ILE A 172 2.28 8.08 6.63
N LEU A 173 2.23 7.68 5.35
CA LEU A 173 2.93 6.54 4.79
C LEU A 173 3.47 6.87 3.37
N PRO A 174 4.64 6.32 2.98
CA PRO A 174 5.33 6.68 1.74
C PRO A 174 4.83 5.90 0.51
N TRP A 175 3.79 5.05 0.67
CA TRP A 175 3.47 4.01 -0.31
C TRP A 175 3.09 4.54 -1.69
N VAL A 176 2.42 5.70 -1.78
CA VAL A 176 2.10 6.30 -3.09
C VAL A 176 3.38 6.65 -3.85
N ARG A 177 4.34 7.31 -3.22
CA ARG A 177 5.63 7.67 -3.82
C ARG A 177 6.45 6.44 -4.18
N LEU A 178 6.52 5.45 -3.29
CA LEU A 178 7.30 4.22 -3.52
C LEU A 178 6.70 3.33 -4.62
N HIS A 179 5.38 3.17 -4.66
CA HIS A 179 4.73 2.41 -5.74
C HIS A 179 4.79 3.13 -7.08
N ALA A 180 4.83 4.47 -7.09
CA ALA A 180 5.01 5.24 -8.30
C ALA A 180 6.36 4.94 -8.98
N THR A 181 7.46 4.77 -8.23
CA THR A 181 8.79 4.49 -8.79
C THR A 181 9.01 3.06 -9.27
N ARG A 182 8.08 2.15 -8.97
CA ARG A 182 8.14 0.75 -9.39
C ARG A 182 6.86 0.34 -10.07
N ALA A 183 5.80 0.00 -9.32
CA ALA A 183 4.60 -0.63 -9.85
C ALA A 183 4.00 0.17 -11.02
N TYR A 184 3.50 1.38 -10.78
CA TYR A 184 2.75 2.12 -11.80
C TYR A 184 3.61 2.49 -13.01
N ASN A 185 4.88 2.81 -12.76
CA ASN A 185 5.84 3.17 -13.79
C ASN A 185 6.29 1.95 -14.62
N ASP A 186 6.62 0.83 -13.99
CA ASP A 186 7.04 -0.41 -14.63
C ASP A 186 5.91 -1.01 -15.48
N MET A 187 4.68 -1.00 -14.97
CA MET A 187 3.52 -1.52 -15.69
C MET A 187 3.26 -0.72 -16.98
N ALA A 188 3.36 0.62 -16.92
CA ALA A 188 3.28 1.46 -18.12
C ALA A 188 4.44 1.16 -19.09
N ALA A 189 5.67 1.12 -18.59
CA ALA A 189 6.86 0.84 -19.40
C ALA A 189 6.84 -0.55 -20.07
N ALA A 190 6.17 -1.54 -19.46
CA ALA A 190 5.97 -2.86 -20.05
C ALA A 190 5.03 -2.79 -21.27
N LEU A 191 3.93 -2.04 -21.15
CA LEU A 191 2.96 -1.83 -22.23
C LEU A 191 3.54 -1.00 -23.38
N GLU A 192 4.37 0.00 -23.07
CA GLU A 192 5.05 0.80 -24.09
C GLU A 192 5.88 -0.03 -25.06
N ARG A 193 6.50 -1.11 -24.56
CA ARG A 193 7.34 -2.02 -25.35
C ARG A 193 6.56 -3.07 -26.13
N LYS A 194 5.24 -3.15 -25.95
CA LYS A 194 4.40 -4.22 -26.50
C LYS A 194 3.18 -3.63 -27.22
N GLU A 195 3.37 -3.23 -28.47
CA GLU A 195 2.35 -2.55 -29.28
C GLU A 195 1.03 -3.31 -29.42
N ARG A 196 1.05 -4.65 -29.36
CA ARG A 196 -0.15 -5.51 -29.44
C ARG A 196 -0.78 -5.83 -28.09
N ALA A 197 -0.10 -5.53 -26.98
CA ALA A 197 -0.68 -5.79 -25.66
C ALA A 197 -1.82 -4.80 -25.39
N ARG A 198 -2.89 -5.30 -24.77
CA ARG A 198 -4.05 -4.53 -24.34
C ARG A 198 -4.34 -4.87 -22.87
N ALA A 199 -4.72 -3.87 -22.10
CA ALA A 199 -5.12 -4.04 -20.71
C ALA A 199 -6.17 -3.00 -20.32
N VAL A 200 -6.89 -3.28 -19.25
CA VAL A 200 -7.71 -2.29 -18.56
C VAL A 200 -6.95 -1.84 -17.32
N ALA A 201 -6.74 -0.54 -17.18
CA ALA A 201 -6.12 0.04 -15.98
C ALA A 201 -7.20 0.77 -15.19
N ASN A 202 -7.56 0.19 -14.05
CA ASN A 202 -8.49 0.80 -13.14
C ASN A 202 -7.75 1.70 -12.14
N TRP A 203 -8.10 2.98 -12.13
CA TRP A 203 -7.53 3.95 -11.18
C TRP A 203 -8.47 4.27 -10.05
N ALA A 204 -8.03 4.05 -8.80
CA ALA A 204 -8.70 4.64 -7.67
C ALA A 204 -8.50 6.16 -7.66
N PRO A 205 -9.58 6.97 -7.61
CA PRO A 205 -9.47 8.42 -7.63
C PRO A 205 -8.71 9.00 -6.43
N SER A 206 -8.79 8.36 -5.26
CA SER A 206 -7.99 8.68 -4.07
C SER A 206 -6.49 8.53 -4.30
N LEU A 207 -6.04 7.56 -5.10
CA LEU A 207 -4.65 7.41 -5.48
C LEU A 207 -4.22 8.57 -6.40
N LEU A 208 -5.06 8.94 -7.36
CA LEU A 208 -4.78 10.05 -8.26
C LEU A 208 -4.59 11.37 -7.50
N LEU A 209 -5.46 11.65 -6.52
CA LEU A 209 -5.33 12.81 -5.63
C LEU A 209 -3.98 12.89 -4.93
N GLN A 210 -3.45 11.75 -4.52
CA GLN A 210 -2.18 11.68 -3.80
C GLN A 210 -1.01 11.81 -4.78
N LEU A 211 -1.06 11.15 -5.94
CA LEU A 211 -0.04 11.32 -7.00
C LEU A 211 0.08 12.79 -7.43
N GLU A 212 -1.03 13.49 -7.59
CA GLU A 212 -1.08 14.93 -7.89
C GLU A 212 -0.43 15.78 -6.78
N ALA A 213 -0.69 15.44 -5.52
CA ALA A 213 -0.09 16.15 -4.38
C ALA A 213 1.43 15.92 -4.30
N TYR A 214 1.91 14.70 -4.56
CA TYR A 214 3.34 14.43 -4.66
C TYR A 214 3.99 15.14 -5.85
N ALA A 215 3.33 15.15 -7.01
CA ALA A 215 3.84 15.77 -8.22
C ALA A 215 3.97 17.30 -8.09
N SER A 216 3.01 17.95 -7.42
CA SER A 216 3.06 19.40 -7.13
C SER A 216 3.97 19.76 -5.96
N GLY A 217 4.41 18.76 -5.19
CA GLY A 217 5.22 18.95 -3.99
C GLY A 217 4.43 19.41 -2.77
N SER A 218 3.10 19.47 -2.82
CA SER A 218 2.24 19.80 -1.67
C SER A 218 2.15 18.67 -0.64
N ALA A 219 2.44 17.44 -1.05
CA ALA A 219 2.61 16.29 -0.16
C ALA A 219 4.09 15.93 0.02
N VAL A 220 4.48 15.72 1.28
CA VAL A 220 5.76 15.17 1.71
C VAL A 220 5.46 14.13 2.78
N ASP A 221 5.69 12.84 2.49
CA ASP A 221 5.60 11.82 3.54
C ASP A 221 6.74 11.94 4.54
N ARG A 222 6.50 11.40 5.74
CA ARG A 222 7.48 11.40 6.83
C ARG A 222 8.83 10.80 6.43
N ASP A 223 8.83 9.72 5.65
CA ASP A 223 10.07 9.07 5.20
C ASP A 223 10.87 10.00 4.26
N GLU A 224 10.21 10.71 3.35
CA GLU A 224 10.84 11.73 2.51
C GLU A 224 11.33 12.93 3.33
N GLU A 225 10.54 13.42 4.27
CA GLU A 225 10.91 14.53 5.14
C GLU A 225 12.23 14.23 5.88
N ILE A 226 12.33 13.03 6.46
CA ILE A 226 13.53 12.55 7.15
C ILE A 226 14.67 12.34 6.14
N ALA A 227 14.40 11.75 4.97
CA ALA A 227 15.42 11.49 3.96
C ALA A 227 16.02 12.76 3.36
N ARG A 228 15.30 13.89 3.34
CA ARG A 228 15.84 15.17 2.86
C ARG A 228 16.76 15.88 3.85
N LYS A 229 16.73 15.53 5.14
CA LYS A 229 17.64 16.08 6.15
C LYS A 229 19.03 15.44 6.02
N PRO A 230 20.13 16.20 6.24
CA PRO A 230 21.44 15.59 6.44
C PRO A 230 21.40 14.60 7.60
N VAL A 231 21.98 13.41 7.45
CA VAL A 231 21.90 12.33 8.46
C VAL A 231 22.48 12.76 9.81
N ASP A 232 23.50 13.62 9.81
CA ASP A 232 24.10 14.17 11.03
C ASP A 232 23.16 15.10 11.81
N SER A 233 22.13 15.62 11.16
CA SER A 233 21.11 16.47 11.79
C SER A 233 19.91 15.67 12.33
N LEU A 234 19.85 14.36 12.07
CA LEU A 234 18.72 13.54 12.48
C LEU A 234 18.72 13.29 13.99
N THR A 235 17.55 13.43 14.58
CA THR A 235 17.31 13.05 15.98
C THR A 235 17.43 11.53 16.14
N ALA A 236 17.69 11.07 17.38
CA ALA A 236 17.71 9.64 17.70
C ALA A 236 16.40 8.92 17.29
N ALA A 237 15.25 9.59 17.41
CA ALA A 237 13.95 9.06 17.01
C ALA A 237 13.82 8.92 15.49
N GLU A 238 14.35 9.86 14.70
CA GLU A 238 14.38 9.77 13.24
C GLU A 238 15.36 8.70 12.76
N ARG A 239 16.54 8.59 13.37
CA ARG A 239 17.50 7.51 13.06
C ARG A 239 16.90 6.13 13.37
N ALA A 240 16.21 5.99 14.50
CA ALA A 240 15.47 4.77 14.84
C ALA A 240 14.30 4.50 13.88
N HIS A 241 13.67 5.54 13.33
CA HIS A 241 12.65 5.41 12.29
C HIS A 241 13.24 4.82 11.00
N LEU A 242 14.41 5.26 10.55
CA LEU A 242 15.11 4.67 9.40
C LEU A 242 15.37 3.18 9.61
N LEU A 243 15.92 2.80 10.76
CA LEU A 243 16.17 1.38 11.08
C LEU A 243 14.89 0.52 11.11
N ARG A 244 13.73 1.15 11.30
CA ARG A 244 12.41 0.50 11.25
C ARG A 244 11.89 0.39 9.82
N GLN A 245 11.88 1.50 9.09
CA GLN A 245 11.16 1.60 7.81
C GLN A 245 12.00 1.18 6.62
N ASP A 246 13.30 1.47 6.62
CA ASP A 246 14.18 1.33 5.45
C ASP A 246 14.57 -0.13 5.17
N PHE A 247 13.86 -1.10 5.76
CA PHE A 247 13.88 -2.52 5.39
C PHE A 247 12.50 -3.04 4.99
N SER A 248 11.52 -2.16 4.76
CA SER A 248 10.15 -2.51 4.39
C SER A 248 10.03 -2.89 2.90
N VAL A 249 10.77 -3.92 2.52
CA VAL A 249 10.82 -4.56 1.19
C VAL A 249 10.94 -6.06 1.38
N ASP A 250 10.73 -6.85 0.32
CA ASP A 250 11.04 -8.28 0.38
C ASP A 250 12.57 -8.49 0.52
N TRP A 251 12.99 -9.09 1.64
CA TRP A 251 14.41 -9.25 1.95
C TRP A 251 15.12 -10.26 1.06
N GLU A 252 14.44 -11.31 0.59
CA GLU A 252 15.06 -12.30 -0.30
C GLU A 252 15.36 -11.68 -1.66
N VAL A 253 14.48 -10.80 -2.12
CA VAL A 253 14.58 -10.20 -3.45
C VAL A 253 15.46 -8.94 -3.45
N TRP A 254 15.37 -8.11 -2.41
CA TRP A 254 15.93 -6.74 -2.47
C TRP A 254 17.05 -6.47 -1.48
N VAL A 255 17.12 -7.20 -0.36
CA VAL A 255 18.10 -6.93 0.70
C VAL A 255 19.26 -7.91 0.63
N LYS A 256 18.99 -9.22 0.73
CA LYS A 256 20.01 -10.27 0.79
C LYS A 256 20.91 -10.35 -0.45
N PRO A 257 20.43 -10.07 -1.68
CA PRO A 257 21.29 -10.06 -2.87
C PRO A 257 22.24 -8.86 -2.93
N VAL A 258 22.01 -7.81 -2.15
CA VAL A 258 22.82 -6.58 -2.14
C VAL A 258 23.75 -6.61 -0.92
N PRO A 259 25.08 -6.79 -1.09
CA PRO A 259 26.01 -7.02 0.01
C PRO A 259 25.90 -6.00 1.15
N ARG A 260 25.97 -4.71 0.82
CA ARG A 260 25.90 -3.60 1.78
C ARG A 260 24.55 -3.54 2.48
N TYR A 261 23.45 -3.68 1.74
CA TYR A 261 22.13 -3.65 2.34
C TYR A 261 21.91 -4.83 3.32
N ARG A 262 22.44 -6.01 2.98
CA ARG A 262 22.45 -7.19 3.84
C ARG A 262 23.31 -6.98 5.10
N GLU A 263 24.47 -6.35 5.00
CA GLU A 263 25.31 -5.99 6.15
C GLU A 263 24.54 -5.09 7.13
N LEU A 264 23.85 -4.07 6.61
CA LEU A 264 23.05 -3.13 7.40
C LEU A 264 21.86 -3.85 8.07
N LEU A 265 21.21 -4.78 7.36
CA LEU A 265 20.14 -5.61 7.90
C LEU A 265 20.63 -6.49 9.05
N ALA A 266 21.81 -7.11 8.88
CA ALA A 266 22.44 -7.97 9.89
C ALA A 266 22.81 -7.17 11.14
N LYS A 267 23.37 -5.96 10.95
CA LYS A 267 23.72 -5.03 12.03
C LYS A 267 22.49 -4.57 12.83
N ARG A 268 21.39 -4.24 12.15
CA ARG A 268 20.12 -3.84 12.81
C ARG A 268 19.40 -5.03 13.46
N GLY A 269 19.65 -6.25 13.00
CA GLY A 269 19.14 -7.51 13.57
C GLY A 269 17.78 -7.93 13.03
N ALA A 270 17.66 -9.17 12.52
CA ALA A 270 16.50 -9.64 11.75
C ALA A 270 15.14 -9.53 12.48
N GLU A 271 15.07 -9.81 13.77
CA GLU A 271 13.82 -9.81 14.53
C GLU A 271 13.52 -8.42 15.09
N VAL A 272 13.01 -7.51 14.26
CA VAL A 272 12.80 -6.09 14.62
C VAL A 272 12.00 -5.90 15.93
N ALA A 273 11.06 -6.79 16.24
CA ALA A 273 10.26 -6.74 17.47
C ALA A 273 11.08 -6.96 18.75
N ARG A 274 12.29 -7.53 18.64
CA ARG A 274 13.23 -7.75 19.75
C ARG A 274 14.36 -6.72 19.78
N VAL A 275 14.39 -5.78 18.84
CA VAL A 275 15.44 -4.77 18.73
C VAL A 275 14.95 -3.47 19.36
N ASP A 276 15.69 -2.98 20.35
CA ASP A 276 15.56 -1.59 20.80
C ASP A 276 16.20 -0.68 19.76
N LEU A 277 15.38 -0.07 18.90
CA LEU A 277 15.85 0.75 17.80
C LEU A 277 16.48 2.08 18.26
N LEU A 278 16.09 2.61 19.42
CA LEU A 278 16.69 3.85 19.97
C LEU A 278 18.11 3.60 20.45
N ARG A 279 18.38 2.40 20.98
CA ARG A 279 19.74 1.98 21.30
C ARG A 279 20.51 1.51 20.07
N ALA A 280 19.88 0.75 19.17
CA ALA A 280 20.56 0.20 18.00
C ALA A 280 21.11 1.30 17.07
N GLN A 281 20.41 2.44 16.92
CA GLN A 281 20.84 3.54 16.06
C GLN A 281 22.16 4.19 16.49
N GLU A 282 22.56 4.08 17.76
CA GLU A 282 23.85 4.58 18.27
C GLU A 282 25.03 3.84 17.63
N GLY A 283 24.82 2.56 17.28
CA GLY A 283 25.83 1.75 16.62
C GLY A 283 26.00 2.05 15.13
N PHE A 284 25.11 2.82 14.50
CA PHE A 284 25.18 3.15 13.08
C PHE A 284 25.92 4.47 12.84
N SER A 285 26.92 4.44 11.98
CA SER A 285 27.57 5.67 11.49
C SER A 285 26.67 6.44 10.52
N THR A 286 27.00 7.71 10.30
CA THR A 286 26.32 8.57 9.31
C THR A 286 26.34 7.97 7.91
N HIS A 287 27.52 7.50 7.45
CA HIS A 287 27.64 6.85 6.14
C HIS A 287 26.79 5.58 6.02
N GLU A 288 26.68 4.77 7.09
CA GLU A 288 25.82 3.58 7.08
C GLU A 288 24.33 3.91 6.95
N LEU A 289 23.89 5.01 7.57
CA LEU A 289 22.50 5.46 7.44
C LEU A 289 22.22 6.10 6.08
N ILE A 290 23.17 6.82 5.47
CA ILE A 290 23.04 7.27 4.08
C ILE A 290 22.91 6.06 3.15
N ASP A 291 23.78 5.05 3.33
CA ASP A 291 23.72 3.82 2.54
C ASP A 291 22.38 3.10 2.72
N LEU A 292 21.86 3.04 3.95
CA LEU A 292 20.55 2.46 4.25
C LEU A 292 19.42 3.17 3.48
N GLN A 293 19.34 4.49 3.58
CA GLN A 293 18.31 5.29 2.92
C GLN A 293 18.37 5.13 1.40
N VAL A 294 19.58 5.18 0.82
CA VAL A 294 19.76 5.02 -0.62
C VAL A 294 19.37 3.61 -1.07
N HIS A 295 19.78 2.56 -0.37
CA HIS A 295 19.38 1.20 -0.72
C HIS A 295 17.88 0.95 -0.63
N PHE A 296 17.23 1.49 0.40
CA PHE A 296 15.78 1.41 0.53
C PHE A 296 15.08 2.04 -0.69
N MET A 297 15.49 3.25 -1.06
CA MET A 297 14.95 3.92 -2.26
C MET A 297 15.24 3.10 -3.53
N LEU A 298 16.46 2.60 -3.72
CA LEU A 298 16.82 1.78 -4.87
C LEU A 298 16.02 0.48 -4.94
N ALA A 299 15.71 -0.16 -3.82
CA ALA A 299 14.87 -1.36 -3.77
C ALA A 299 13.43 -1.09 -4.26
N TRP A 300 12.97 0.16 -4.15
CA TRP A 300 11.70 0.64 -4.70
C TRP A 300 11.81 1.27 -6.09
N MET A 301 13.01 1.36 -6.67
CA MET A 301 13.18 1.75 -8.08
C MET A 301 13.01 0.53 -8.98
N GLY A 302 11.92 0.53 -9.74
CA GLY A 302 11.54 -0.54 -10.66
C GLY A 302 12.48 -0.69 -11.86
N PHE A 303 12.21 -1.68 -12.72
CA PHE A 303 13.05 -1.94 -13.89
C PHE A 303 13.03 -0.78 -14.88
N ALA A 304 11.92 -0.04 -14.98
CA ALA A 304 11.80 1.12 -15.84
C ALA A 304 12.67 2.27 -15.30
N ALA A 305 12.59 2.54 -14.00
CA ALA A 305 13.41 3.56 -13.34
C ALA A 305 14.91 3.30 -13.53
N ARG A 306 15.34 2.05 -13.31
CA ARG A 306 16.74 1.60 -13.48
C ARG A 306 17.24 1.70 -14.92
N ARG A 307 16.35 1.56 -15.91
CA ARG A 307 16.70 1.65 -17.33
C ARG A 307 16.71 3.09 -17.84
N GLU A 308 15.75 3.90 -17.39
CA GLU A 308 15.44 5.21 -17.98
C GLU A 308 16.19 6.35 -17.26
N HIS A 309 16.64 6.14 -16.03
CA HIS A 309 17.35 7.15 -15.23
C HIS A 309 18.79 6.72 -14.97
N ARG A 310 19.73 7.40 -15.64
CA ARG A 310 21.18 7.16 -15.53
C ARG A 310 21.68 7.16 -14.08
N LEU A 311 21.24 8.13 -13.27
CA LEU A 311 21.61 8.22 -11.84
C LEU A 311 21.24 6.93 -11.09
N VAL A 312 20.03 6.39 -11.31
CA VAL A 312 19.58 5.17 -10.63
C VAL A 312 20.48 3.99 -10.99
N ALA A 313 20.82 3.83 -12.27
CA ALA A 313 21.74 2.78 -12.72
C ALA A 313 23.15 2.93 -12.12
N GLU A 314 23.66 4.16 -12.06
CA GLU A 314 24.97 4.47 -11.48
C GLU A 314 25.01 4.17 -9.98
N LEU A 315 23.98 4.57 -9.22
CA LEU A 315 23.91 4.30 -7.78
C LEU A 315 23.76 2.80 -7.49
N VAL A 316 22.99 2.06 -8.29
CA VAL A 316 22.91 0.60 -8.17
C VAL A 316 24.28 -0.06 -8.36
N ARG A 317 25.06 0.41 -9.33
CA ARG A 317 26.42 -0.10 -9.59
C ARG A 317 27.43 0.34 -8.53
N LYS A 318 27.28 1.55 -8.00
CA LYS A 318 28.14 2.10 -6.93
C LYS A 318 27.99 1.29 -5.64
N GLU A 319 26.76 0.88 -5.31
CA GLU A 319 26.40 -0.04 -4.22
C GLU A 319 26.71 0.41 -2.80
N ARG A 320 27.71 1.26 -2.57
CA ARG A 320 28.16 1.67 -1.23
C ARG A 320 28.80 3.05 -1.26
N GLY A 321 28.92 3.67 -0.09
CA GLY A 321 29.65 4.92 0.06
C GLY A 321 28.92 6.05 -0.65
N PHE A 322 27.59 6.04 -0.53
CA PHE A 322 26.75 7.07 -1.08
C PHE A 322 26.95 8.39 -0.33
N THR A 323 26.73 9.49 -1.05
CA THR A 323 26.83 10.85 -0.51
C THR A 323 25.44 11.41 -0.23
N GLU A 324 25.37 12.44 0.64
CA GLU A 324 24.16 13.21 0.89
C GLU A 324 23.57 13.83 -0.39
N ALA A 325 24.45 14.29 -1.29
CA ALA A 325 24.05 14.84 -2.58
C ALA A 325 23.37 13.77 -3.46
N GLU A 326 23.96 12.58 -3.57
CA GLU A 326 23.38 11.47 -4.34
C GLU A 326 22.04 11.00 -3.75
N LYS A 327 21.92 10.95 -2.42
CA LYS A 327 20.66 10.66 -1.73
C LYS A 327 19.57 11.67 -2.13
N THR A 328 19.90 12.95 -2.08
CA THR A 328 18.97 14.03 -2.46
C THR A 328 18.58 13.95 -3.93
N GLN A 329 19.54 13.74 -4.83
CA GLN A 329 19.28 13.56 -6.25
C GLN A 329 18.37 12.35 -6.53
N LEU A 330 18.53 11.25 -5.77
CA LEU A 330 17.68 10.07 -5.91
C LEU A 330 16.23 10.34 -5.46
N LEU A 331 16.03 11.13 -4.41
CA LEU A 331 14.70 11.60 -3.98
C LEU A 331 14.04 12.46 -5.06
N ASP A 332 14.80 13.35 -5.70
CA ASP A 332 14.28 14.20 -6.77
C ASP A 332 13.91 13.37 -8.02
N VAL A 333 14.69 12.33 -8.34
CA VAL A 333 14.31 11.35 -9.37
C VAL A 333 13.03 10.60 -8.99
N SER A 334 12.85 10.21 -7.72
CA SER A 334 11.62 9.58 -7.24
C SER A 334 10.38 10.47 -7.49
N ARG A 335 10.48 11.75 -7.15
CA ARG A 335 9.40 12.74 -7.43
C ARG A 335 9.16 12.91 -8.92
N LYS A 336 10.22 13.01 -9.73
CA LYS A 336 10.10 13.14 -11.18
C LYS A 336 9.36 11.95 -11.80
N ILE A 337 9.67 10.73 -11.35
CA ILE A 337 8.97 9.53 -11.82
C ILE A 337 7.50 9.57 -11.40
N ALA A 338 7.20 9.93 -10.14
CA ALA A 338 5.82 10.04 -9.66
C ALA A 338 4.99 11.04 -10.47
N ALA A 339 5.56 12.21 -10.79
CA ALA A 339 4.91 13.21 -11.64
C ALA A 339 4.66 12.71 -13.08
N GLY A 340 5.49 11.78 -13.58
CA GLY A 340 5.35 11.18 -14.90
C GLY A 340 4.30 10.08 -15.01
N VAL A 341 3.81 9.51 -13.89
CA VAL A 341 2.89 8.35 -13.92
C VAL A 341 1.62 8.66 -14.70
N VAL A 342 0.82 9.65 -14.28
CA VAL A 342 -0.48 9.94 -14.91
C VAL A 342 -0.34 10.31 -16.39
N PRO A 343 0.59 11.21 -16.79
CA PRO A 343 0.82 11.51 -18.21
C PRO A 343 1.18 10.28 -19.05
N ARG A 344 2.02 9.37 -18.52
CA ARG A 344 2.44 8.14 -19.22
C ARG A 344 1.25 7.23 -19.50
N TRP A 345 0.38 7.04 -18.51
CA TRP A 345 -0.84 6.24 -18.66
C TRP A 345 -1.88 6.92 -19.57
N ARG A 346 -1.98 8.25 -19.54
CA ARG A 346 -2.81 9.01 -20.49
C ARG A 346 -2.36 8.79 -21.94
N ALA A 347 -1.06 8.80 -22.20
CA ALA A 347 -0.52 8.51 -23.54
C ALA A 347 -0.82 7.06 -23.98
N LEU A 348 -0.71 6.09 -23.07
CA LEU A 348 -1.09 4.69 -23.34
C LEU A 348 -2.58 4.54 -23.70
N ALA A 349 -3.45 5.30 -23.05
CA ALA A 349 -4.87 5.33 -23.35
C ALA A 349 -5.15 5.97 -24.72
N ALA A 350 -4.52 7.11 -25.01
CA ALA A 350 -4.70 7.84 -26.27
C ALA A 350 -4.31 7.01 -27.52
N ARG A 351 -3.32 6.13 -27.40
CA ARG A 351 -2.91 5.21 -28.48
C ARG A 351 -3.67 3.87 -28.49
N GLY A 352 -4.68 3.70 -27.63
CA GLY A 352 -5.52 2.51 -27.56
C GLY A 352 -4.86 1.27 -26.96
N SER A 353 -3.73 1.40 -26.25
CA SER A 353 -3.10 0.26 -25.54
C SER A 353 -3.82 -0.08 -24.23
N VAL A 354 -4.48 0.91 -23.63
CA VAL A 354 -5.12 0.78 -22.32
C VAL A 354 -6.52 1.38 -22.35
N GLU A 355 -7.49 0.64 -21.85
CA GLU A 355 -8.76 1.25 -21.42
C GLU A 355 -8.59 1.76 -19.98
N ILE A 356 -8.97 3.03 -19.74
CA ILE A 356 -9.01 3.61 -18.40
C ILE A 356 -10.39 3.36 -17.79
N SER A 357 -10.41 2.63 -16.67
CA SER A 357 -11.58 2.51 -15.80
C SER A 357 -11.29 3.20 -14.46
N CYS A 358 -12.31 3.41 -13.63
CA CYS A 358 -12.12 4.01 -12.31
C CYS A 358 -12.81 3.24 -11.19
N SER A 359 -12.51 3.60 -9.94
CA SER A 359 -13.30 3.19 -8.77
C SER A 359 -14.09 4.38 -8.21
N PRO A 360 -15.01 4.18 -7.26
CA PRO A 360 -15.62 5.28 -6.53
C PRO A 360 -14.57 6.11 -5.78
N MET A 361 -14.85 7.41 -5.57
CA MET A 361 -13.86 8.44 -5.20
C MET A 361 -12.89 8.05 -4.07
N PHE A 362 -13.39 7.61 -2.93
CA PHE A 362 -12.58 7.19 -1.77
C PHE A 362 -12.69 5.68 -1.50
N HIS A 363 -12.95 4.90 -2.55
CA HIS A 363 -13.04 3.43 -2.48
C HIS A 363 -14.00 2.88 -1.39
N PRO A 364 -15.19 3.46 -1.14
CA PRO A 364 -16.16 2.87 -0.22
C PRO A 364 -16.75 1.57 -0.76
N ILE A 365 -17.15 0.67 0.15
CA ILE A 365 -17.98 -0.49 -0.17
C ILE A 365 -19.39 0.01 -0.48
N LEU A 366 -19.69 0.26 -1.77
CA LEU A 366 -20.91 0.93 -2.22
C LEU A 366 -22.21 0.32 -1.67
N PRO A 367 -22.40 -1.02 -1.64
CA PRO A 367 -23.62 -1.60 -1.08
C PRO A 367 -23.90 -1.16 0.37
N LEU A 368 -22.84 -0.99 1.18
CA LEU A 368 -22.98 -0.57 2.58
C LEU A 368 -23.26 0.93 2.75
N LEU A 369 -22.94 1.76 1.74
CA LEU A 369 -23.40 3.15 1.70
C LEU A 369 -24.87 3.23 1.27
N VAL A 370 -25.27 2.43 0.28
CA VAL A 370 -26.67 2.36 -0.17
C VAL A 370 -27.56 1.88 0.97
N ASP A 371 -27.25 0.73 1.55
CA ASP A 371 -27.94 0.17 2.70
C ASP A 371 -27.07 -0.88 3.40
N SER A 372 -26.62 -0.62 4.63
CA SER A 372 -25.83 -1.57 5.40
C SER A 372 -26.57 -2.89 5.67
N ASP A 373 -27.90 -2.87 5.70
CA ASP A 373 -28.71 -4.07 5.93
C ASP A 373 -28.72 -5.00 4.71
N SER A 374 -28.29 -4.53 3.53
CA SER A 374 -28.10 -5.36 2.34
C SER A 374 -27.15 -6.54 2.57
N ALA A 375 -26.24 -6.43 3.54
CA ALA A 375 -25.37 -7.52 3.97
C ALA A 375 -26.15 -8.78 4.37
N ARG A 376 -27.39 -8.65 4.88
CA ARG A 376 -28.24 -9.79 5.26
C ARG A 376 -28.64 -10.67 4.07
N ARG A 377 -28.60 -10.17 2.84
CA ARG A 377 -28.89 -10.99 1.65
C ARG A 377 -27.89 -12.13 1.48
N ALA A 378 -26.61 -11.85 1.74
CA ALA A 378 -25.54 -12.84 1.70
C ALA A 378 -25.30 -13.50 3.06
N MET A 379 -25.59 -12.79 4.15
CA MET A 379 -25.35 -13.25 5.53
C MET A 379 -26.57 -12.97 6.43
N PRO A 380 -27.65 -13.76 6.35
CA PRO A 380 -28.93 -13.47 7.04
C PRO A 380 -28.79 -13.22 8.54
N ASP A 381 -27.95 -14.01 9.21
CA ASP A 381 -27.76 -14.00 10.65
C ASP A 381 -26.65 -13.03 11.13
N ALA A 382 -26.11 -12.19 10.24
CA ALA A 382 -25.07 -11.24 10.61
C ALA A 382 -25.56 -10.27 11.70
N ALA A 383 -24.79 -10.12 12.77
CA ALA A 383 -24.98 -9.02 13.71
C ALA A 383 -24.50 -7.72 13.05
N LEU A 384 -25.43 -6.82 12.74
CA LEU A 384 -25.14 -5.57 12.04
C LEU A 384 -25.10 -4.38 13.01
N PRO A 385 -24.29 -3.34 12.73
CA PRO A 385 -24.41 -2.04 13.41
C PRO A 385 -25.77 -1.39 13.12
N PRO A 386 -26.11 -0.25 13.75
CA PRO A 386 -27.27 0.54 13.37
C PRO A 386 -27.30 0.81 11.86
N ARG A 387 -28.48 0.68 11.25
CA ARG A 387 -28.64 0.78 9.80
C ARG A 387 -28.11 2.11 9.27
N PHE A 388 -27.24 2.02 8.27
CA PHE A 388 -26.69 3.13 7.52
C PHE A 388 -27.27 3.09 6.10
N HIS A 389 -27.92 4.17 5.66
CA HIS A 389 -28.67 4.19 4.39
C HIS A 389 -28.56 5.57 3.72
N PHE A 390 -27.56 5.71 2.87
CA PHE A 390 -27.19 6.95 2.17
C PHE A 390 -26.87 6.65 0.69
N PRO A 391 -27.87 6.21 -0.11
CA PRO A 391 -27.69 5.95 -1.54
C PRO A 391 -27.20 7.17 -2.33
N GLN A 392 -27.51 8.38 -1.86
CA GLN A 392 -27.00 9.63 -2.43
C GLN A 392 -25.48 9.76 -2.29
N ASP A 393 -24.90 9.27 -1.19
CA ASP A 393 -23.45 9.30 -0.98
C ASP A 393 -22.76 8.29 -1.89
N ALA A 394 -23.36 7.11 -2.09
CA ALA A 394 -22.88 6.12 -3.06
C ALA A 394 -22.85 6.72 -4.47
N ARG A 395 -23.92 7.42 -4.87
CA ARG A 395 -23.99 8.11 -6.17
C ARG A 395 -22.95 9.22 -6.30
N GLU A 396 -22.75 10.03 -5.26
CA GLU A 396 -21.75 11.09 -5.26
C GLU A 396 -20.31 10.52 -5.37
N GLN A 397 -20.03 9.41 -4.71
CA GLN A 397 -18.73 8.72 -4.81
C GLN A 397 -18.46 8.21 -6.23
N ILE A 398 -19.50 7.70 -6.91
CA ILE A 398 -19.42 7.28 -8.32
C ILE A 398 -19.17 8.49 -9.22
N ARG A 399 -19.99 9.56 -9.09
CA ARG A 399 -19.86 10.79 -9.89
C ARG A 399 -18.48 11.42 -9.76
N ARG A 400 -18.02 11.61 -8.53
CA ARG A 400 -16.70 12.18 -8.25
C ARG A 400 -15.58 11.32 -8.81
N GLY A 401 -15.71 9.99 -8.71
CA GLY A 401 -14.71 9.07 -9.26
C GLY A 401 -14.59 9.16 -10.79
N LEU A 402 -15.74 9.22 -11.48
CA LEU A 402 -15.80 9.43 -12.93
C LEU A 402 -15.19 10.78 -13.32
N SER A 403 -15.65 11.88 -12.72
CA SER A 403 -15.18 13.23 -13.05
C SER A 403 -13.69 13.43 -12.74
N ARG A 404 -13.20 12.86 -11.64
CA ARG A 404 -11.78 12.91 -11.27
C ARG A 404 -10.92 12.20 -12.31
N THR A 405 -11.32 11.00 -12.71
CA THR A 405 -10.56 10.20 -13.69
C THR A 405 -10.62 10.83 -15.08
N GLU A 406 -11.78 11.36 -15.49
CA GLU A 406 -11.97 12.08 -16.74
C GLU A 406 -11.05 13.30 -16.84
N ARG A 407 -10.95 14.09 -15.77
CA ARG A 407 -10.04 15.25 -15.71
C ARG A 407 -8.58 14.85 -15.89
N ASP A 408 -8.14 13.78 -15.24
CA ASP A 408 -6.73 13.38 -15.22
C ASP A 408 -6.29 12.70 -16.52
N PHE A 409 -7.16 11.89 -17.13
CA PHE A 409 -6.85 11.13 -18.35
C PHE A 409 -7.46 11.71 -19.64
N GLY A 410 -8.38 12.67 -19.54
CA GLY A 410 -9.05 13.29 -20.68
C GLY A 410 -10.11 12.40 -21.35
N VAL A 411 -10.47 11.27 -20.75
CA VAL A 411 -11.49 10.34 -21.25
C VAL A 411 -12.38 9.94 -20.08
N ARG A 412 -13.71 10.07 -20.27
CA ARG A 412 -14.69 9.57 -19.31
C ARG A 412 -14.64 8.04 -19.23
N PRO A 413 -14.38 7.45 -18.05
CA PRO A 413 -14.34 6.00 -17.92
C PRO A 413 -15.67 5.35 -18.31
N ALA A 414 -15.60 4.35 -19.19
CA ALA A 414 -16.76 3.52 -19.53
C ALA A 414 -17.03 2.43 -18.49
N GLY A 415 -15.98 2.01 -17.78
CA GLY A 415 -16.03 0.97 -16.76
C GLY A 415 -15.75 1.48 -15.36
N MET A 416 -16.29 0.75 -14.38
CA MET A 416 -15.95 0.96 -12.98
C MET A 416 -15.56 -0.36 -12.30
N TRP A 417 -14.49 -0.37 -11.51
CA TRP A 417 -14.24 -1.40 -10.51
C TRP A 417 -14.90 -0.96 -9.18
N PRO A 418 -16.01 -1.58 -8.76
CA PRO A 418 -16.56 -1.37 -7.43
C PRO A 418 -15.55 -1.82 -6.38
N SER A 419 -15.43 -1.07 -5.29
CA SER A 419 -14.46 -1.36 -4.23
C SER A 419 -14.61 -2.81 -3.75
N GLU A 420 -13.52 -3.56 -3.77
CA GLU A 420 -13.49 -5.01 -3.46
C GLU A 420 -14.44 -5.90 -4.29
N GLY A 421 -14.85 -5.45 -5.49
CA GLY A 421 -15.84 -6.16 -6.31
C GLY A 421 -17.26 -6.13 -5.73
N ALA A 422 -17.52 -5.30 -4.71
CA ALA A 422 -18.79 -5.31 -4.00
C ALA A 422 -19.92 -4.69 -4.83
N VAL A 423 -20.95 -5.49 -5.10
CA VAL A 423 -22.13 -5.09 -5.87
C VAL A 423 -23.44 -5.45 -5.16
N SER A 424 -24.49 -4.70 -5.49
CA SER A 424 -25.89 -5.03 -5.19
C SER A 424 -26.77 -4.57 -6.37
N PRO A 425 -28.00 -5.08 -6.51
CA PRO A 425 -28.92 -4.60 -7.57
C PRO A 425 -29.06 -3.07 -7.60
N GLU A 426 -29.14 -2.44 -6.43
CA GLU A 426 -29.24 -0.98 -6.29
C GLU A 426 -27.96 -0.28 -6.75
N VAL A 427 -26.79 -0.81 -6.42
CA VAL A 427 -25.51 -0.27 -6.90
C VAL A 427 -25.42 -0.36 -8.42
N LEU A 428 -25.84 -1.48 -9.03
CA LEU A 428 -25.84 -1.63 -10.49
C LEU A 428 -26.78 -0.62 -11.18
N GLN A 429 -27.94 -0.35 -10.58
CA GLN A 429 -28.85 0.69 -11.07
C GLN A 429 -28.23 2.08 -10.98
N ILE A 430 -27.57 2.42 -9.86
CA ILE A 430 -26.89 3.71 -9.72
C ILE A 430 -25.76 3.83 -10.76
N LEU A 431 -24.91 2.81 -10.91
CA LEU A 431 -23.82 2.79 -11.89
C LEU A 431 -24.35 3.04 -13.32
N GLY A 432 -25.38 2.30 -13.73
CA GLY A 432 -26.01 2.48 -15.05
C GLY A 432 -26.57 3.89 -15.24
N SER A 433 -27.23 4.45 -14.21
CA SER A 433 -27.78 5.82 -14.26
C SER A 433 -26.71 6.91 -14.39
N GLU A 434 -25.47 6.64 -13.96
CA GLU A 434 -24.33 7.58 -14.06
C GLU A 434 -23.47 7.36 -15.32
N GLY A 435 -23.91 6.46 -16.22
CA GLY A 435 -23.27 6.19 -17.51
C GLY A 435 -22.16 5.14 -17.48
N VAL A 436 -22.01 4.38 -16.38
CA VAL A 436 -21.09 3.25 -16.33
C VAL A 436 -21.66 2.09 -17.14
N ARG A 437 -20.91 1.62 -18.14
CA ARG A 437 -21.35 0.58 -19.10
C ARG A 437 -20.97 -0.83 -18.66
N TRP A 438 -19.92 -0.97 -17.86
CA TRP A 438 -19.50 -2.27 -17.32
C TRP A 438 -18.87 -2.12 -15.94
N CYS A 439 -18.94 -3.19 -15.15
CA CYS A 439 -18.18 -3.34 -13.91
C CYS A 439 -17.63 -4.76 -13.77
N ALA A 440 -16.60 -4.95 -12.95
CA ALA A 440 -15.99 -6.25 -12.67
C ALA A 440 -16.18 -6.64 -11.20
N THR A 441 -16.41 -7.93 -10.92
CA THR A 441 -16.62 -8.50 -9.57
C THR A 441 -15.82 -9.78 -9.38
#